data_AF-A0AAV6D1B7-F1
#
_entry.id   AF-A0AAV6D1B7-F1
#
_cell.length_a   1.000
_cell.length_b   1.000
_cell.length_c   1.000
_cell.angle_alpha   90.00
_cell.angle_beta   90.00
_cell.angle_gamma   90.00
#
_symmetry.space_group_name_H-M   'P 1'
#
loop_
_entity.id
_entity.type
_entity.pdbx_description
1 polymer ?
#
loop_
_entity_poly.entity_id
_entity_poly.type
_entity_poly.pdbx_seq_one_letter_code
_entity_poly.pdbx_strand_id
1 'polypeptide(L)'
;VPSTLQDVTLVASINGSNVEGESKIPKQNGKISQVFLKPDGAQVNPEAAQAILNAELIVIGPGSLYTSILPNLLVEGMVEAIKASPALKLLVCNLASQHGETDGYGVDDYLRVIREHVASNLFDFVLVNSNHSHTPSGGQSQVVFKPEDAATHPEVRFIAADVVNVHIPSHHDPDKLARVIMRKVWQA
;
A
#
# COMPACT_ATOMS: atom_id res chain seq x y z
N VAL A 1 -0.60 1.47 -17.66
CA VAL A 1 -0.70 0.02 -17.95
C VAL A 1 -1.63 -0.60 -16.92
N PRO A 2 -2.69 -1.34 -17.32
CA PRO A 2 -3.53 -2.06 -16.36
C PRO A 2 -2.75 -3.22 -15.74
N SER A 3 -3.07 -3.62 -14.50
CA SER A 3 -2.36 -4.70 -13.79
C SER A 3 -2.57 -6.07 -14.43
N THR A 4 -3.73 -6.31 -15.01
CA THR A 4 -4.06 -7.49 -15.82
C THR A 4 -4.86 -7.06 -17.06
N LEU A 5 -4.84 -7.89 -18.11
CA LEU A 5 -5.68 -7.72 -19.30
C LEU A 5 -7.03 -8.46 -19.17
N GLN A 6 -7.23 -9.18 -18.08
CA GLN A 6 -8.45 -9.94 -17.79
C GLN A 6 -9.41 -9.10 -16.95
N ASP A 7 -10.70 -9.20 -17.25
CA ASP A 7 -11.73 -8.58 -16.41
C ASP A 7 -11.78 -9.28 -15.05
N VAL A 8 -11.53 -8.53 -13.98
CA VAL A 8 -11.57 -9.01 -12.60
C VAL A 8 -12.47 -8.13 -11.73
N THR A 9 -13.09 -8.76 -10.75
CA THR A 9 -13.87 -8.10 -9.70
C THR A 9 -13.17 -8.29 -8.37
N LEU A 10 -12.93 -7.20 -7.66
CA LEU A 10 -12.44 -7.24 -6.28
C LEU A 10 -13.55 -7.74 -5.35
N VAL A 11 -13.21 -8.70 -4.48
CA VAL A 11 -14.10 -9.23 -3.45
C VAL A 11 -13.44 -9.05 -2.09
N ALA A 12 -14.19 -8.55 -1.12
CA ALA A 12 -13.77 -8.49 0.29
C ALA A 12 -14.59 -9.44 1.15
N SER A 13 -13.92 -10.15 2.06
CA SER A 13 -14.57 -10.85 3.17
C SER A 13 -14.69 -9.88 4.36
N ILE A 14 -15.92 -9.59 4.75
CA ILE A 14 -16.27 -8.65 5.82
C ILE A 14 -17.22 -9.36 6.78
N ASN A 15 -16.79 -9.53 8.03
CA ASN A 15 -17.54 -10.27 9.06
C ASN A 15 -18.03 -11.66 8.60
N GLY A 16 -17.22 -12.37 7.80
CA GLY A 16 -17.54 -13.69 7.26
C GLY A 16 -18.48 -13.71 6.04
N SER A 17 -18.90 -12.54 5.54
CA SER A 17 -19.68 -12.41 4.31
C SER A 17 -18.84 -11.80 3.18
N ASN A 18 -19.10 -12.21 1.93
CA ASN A 18 -18.38 -11.70 0.77
C ASN A 18 -19.12 -10.53 0.12
N VAL A 19 -18.37 -9.48 -0.22
CA VAL A 19 -18.86 -8.26 -0.85
C VAL A 19 -18.11 -8.06 -2.16
N GLU A 20 -18.83 -8.16 -3.27
CA GLU A 20 -18.25 -8.05 -4.62
C GLU A 20 -18.39 -6.62 -5.17
N GLY A 21 -17.26 -6.05 -5.56
CA GLY A 21 -17.12 -4.74 -6.21
C GLY A 21 -16.46 -3.69 -5.32
N GLU A 22 -15.38 -3.11 -5.82
CA GLU A 22 -14.56 -2.08 -5.14
C GLU A 22 -15.41 -0.93 -4.56
N SER A 23 -16.34 -0.39 -5.33
CA SER A 23 -17.19 0.73 -4.90
C SER A 23 -18.22 0.40 -3.81
N LYS A 24 -18.41 -0.88 -3.49
CA LYS A 24 -19.31 -1.35 -2.43
C LYS A 24 -18.56 -1.67 -1.14
N ILE A 25 -17.29 -2.04 -1.22
CA ILE A 25 -16.49 -2.52 -0.10
C ILE A 25 -16.39 -1.46 1.01
N PRO A 26 -15.99 -0.19 0.74
CA PRO A 26 -15.89 0.83 1.79
C PRO A 26 -17.24 1.26 2.39
N LYS A 27 -18.37 0.87 1.78
CA LYS A 27 -19.72 1.20 2.26
C LYS A 27 -20.26 0.18 3.26
N GLN A 28 -19.55 -0.92 3.47
CA GLN A 28 -19.97 -1.95 4.41
C GLN A 28 -19.45 -1.63 5.81
N ASN A 29 -20.29 -1.87 6.80
CA ASN A 29 -19.87 -1.80 8.19
C ASN A 29 -19.20 -3.11 8.59
N GLY A 30 -17.93 -3.07 8.96
CA GLY A 30 -17.21 -4.23 9.47
C GLY A 30 -15.72 -4.19 9.17
N LYS A 31 -14.98 -5.09 9.80
CA LYS A 31 -13.55 -5.24 9.53
C LYS A 31 -13.35 -6.15 8.32
N ILE A 32 -12.58 -5.67 7.34
CA ILE A 32 -12.13 -6.50 6.21
C ILE A 32 -11.11 -7.50 6.75
N SER A 33 -11.41 -8.80 6.62
CA SER A 33 -10.46 -9.86 6.99
C SER A 33 -9.55 -10.24 5.83
N GLN A 34 -10.06 -10.21 4.60
CA GLN A 34 -9.30 -10.58 3.40
C GLN A 34 -9.91 -9.94 2.15
N VAL A 35 -9.07 -9.66 1.15
CA VAL A 35 -9.51 -9.39 -0.22
C VAL A 35 -8.89 -10.37 -1.22
N PHE A 36 -9.61 -10.63 -2.31
CA PHE A 36 -9.18 -11.49 -3.43
C PHE A 36 -9.85 -11.07 -4.73
N LEU A 37 -9.32 -11.56 -5.86
CA LEU A 37 -9.85 -11.28 -7.20
C LEU A 37 -10.75 -12.41 -7.69
N LYS A 38 -11.76 -12.06 -8.49
CA LYS A 38 -12.68 -13.00 -9.13
C LYS A 38 -12.87 -12.63 -10.61
N PRO A 39 -12.63 -13.52 -11.58
CA PRO A 39 -12.07 -14.86 -11.39
C PRO A 39 -10.65 -14.80 -10.81
N ASP A 40 -10.27 -15.87 -10.12
CA ASP A 40 -8.91 -16.05 -9.65
C ASP A 40 -7.97 -16.40 -10.83
N GLY A 41 -6.66 -16.26 -10.63
CA GLY A 41 -5.63 -16.59 -11.60
C GLY A 41 -5.52 -15.60 -12.78
N ALA A 42 -6.00 -14.37 -12.58
CA ALA A 42 -5.78 -13.31 -13.54
C ALA A 42 -4.29 -12.97 -13.60
N GLN A 43 -3.70 -13.10 -14.78
CA GLN A 43 -2.26 -12.94 -14.97
C GLN A 43 -1.87 -11.47 -15.05
N VAL A 44 -0.68 -11.17 -14.55
CA VAL A 44 -0.06 -9.85 -14.69
C VAL A 44 0.05 -9.48 -16.16
N ASN A 45 -0.26 -8.23 -16.47
CA ASN A 45 -0.07 -7.69 -17.81
C ASN A 45 1.42 -7.81 -18.19
N PRO A 46 1.77 -8.45 -19.32
CA PRO A 46 3.16 -8.59 -19.75
C PRO A 46 3.92 -7.26 -19.85
N GLU A 47 3.26 -6.17 -20.25
CA GLU A 47 3.86 -4.84 -20.30
C GLU A 47 4.19 -4.33 -18.88
N ALA A 48 3.30 -4.57 -17.91
CA ALA A 48 3.53 -4.21 -16.51
C ALA A 48 4.67 -5.04 -15.91
N ALA A 49 4.68 -6.36 -16.16
CA ALA A 49 5.75 -7.24 -15.70
C ALA A 49 7.12 -6.81 -16.27
N GLN A 50 7.18 -6.49 -17.57
CA GLN A 50 8.42 -6.02 -18.19
C GLN A 50 8.88 -4.68 -17.62
N ALA A 51 7.95 -3.74 -17.37
CA ALA A 51 8.28 -2.47 -16.74
C ALA A 51 8.81 -2.65 -15.32
N ILE A 52 8.23 -3.56 -14.54
CA ILE A 52 8.68 -3.92 -13.19
C ILE A 52 10.10 -4.51 -13.22
N LEU A 53 10.37 -5.44 -14.14
CA LEU A 53 11.70 -6.07 -14.27
C LEU A 53 12.78 -5.10 -14.70
N ASN A 54 12.43 -4.07 -15.49
CA ASN A 54 13.35 -3.04 -15.96
C ASN A 54 13.44 -1.82 -15.03
N ALA A 55 12.64 -1.78 -13.97
CA ALA A 55 12.64 -0.66 -13.05
C ALA A 55 13.94 -0.62 -12.24
N GLU A 56 14.32 0.59 -11.84
CA GLU A 56 15.38 0.81 -10.85
C GLU A 56 14.79 1.10 -9.46
N LEU A 57 13.54 1.58 -9.42
CA LEU A 57 12.74 1.80 -8.22
C LEU A 57 11.28 1.43 -8.49
N ILE A 58 10.70 0.62 -7.61
CA ILE A 58 9.27 0.28 -7.59
C ILE A 58 8.65 0.98 -6.38
N VAL A 59 7.72 1.89 -6.63
CA VAL A 59 6.97 2.58 -5.58
C VAL A 59 5.58 1.97 -5.48
N ILE A 60 5.24 1.49 -4.29
CA ILE A 60 3.94 0.89 -3.96
C ILE A 60 3.23 1.87 -3.03
N GLY A 61 2.04 2.29 -3.44
CA GLY A 61 1.30 3.37 -2.77
C GLY A 61 1.81 4.78 -3.10
N PRO A 62 1.29 5.81 -2.43
CA PRO A 62 0.22 5.72 -1.44
C PRO A 62 -1.12 5.31 -2.09
N GLY A 63 -2.06 4.81 -1.30
CA GLY A 63 -3.38 4.42 -1.79
C GLY A 63 -4.14 3.55 -0.80
N SER A 64 -5.44 3.38 -1.03
CA SER A 64 -6.27 2.51 -0.20
C SER A 64 -5.67 1.10 -0.11
N LEU A 65 -5.53 0.58 1.10
CA LEU A 65 -4.83 -0.69 1.32
C LEU A 65 -5.55 -1.84 0.59
N TYR A 66 -6.86 -1.99 0.84
CA TYR A 66 -7.64 -3.12 0.34
C TYR A 66 -8.19 -2.89 -1.06
N THR A 67 -8.43 -1.64 -1.45
CA THR A 67 -9.08 -1.29 -2.72
C THR A 67 -8.15 -0.70 -3.78
N SER A 68 -6.87 -0.43 -3.46
CA SER A 68 -5.90 0.09 -4.46
C SER A 68 -4.56 -0.65 -4.45
N ILE A 69 -3.96 -0.89 -3.28
CA ILE A 69 -2.65 -1.54 -3.20
C ILE A 69 -2.78 -3.06 -3.39
N LEU A 70 -3.54 -3.72 -2.51
CA LEU A 70 -3.71 -5.17 -2.54
C LEU A 70 -4.28 -5.71 -3.86
N PRO A 71 -5.27 -5.08 -4.52
CA PRO A 71 -5.81 -5.61 -5.77
C PRO A 71 -4.78 -5.72 -6.89
N ASN A 72 -3.79 -4.82 -6.93
CA ASN A 72 -2.70 -4.92 -7.89
C ASN A 72 -1.72 -6.04 -7.53
N LEU A 73 -1.38 -6.18 -6.25
CA LEU A 73 -0.45 -7.21 -5.76
C LEU A 73 -1.03 -8.63 -5.85
N LEU A 74 -2.35 -8.79 -5.81
CA LEU A 74 -3.05 -10.07 -5.88
C LEU A 74 -3.20 -10.62 -7.31
N VAL A 75 -2.78 -9.86 -8.32
CA VAL A 75 -2.71 -10.37 -9.70
C VAL A 75 -1.58 -11.40 -9.79
N GLU A 76 -1.87 -12.56 -10.39
CA GLU A 76 -0.93 -13.67 -10.48
C GLU A 76 0.31 -13.27 -11.28
N GLY A 77 1.50 -13.53 -10.74
CA GLY A 77 2.77 -13.12 -11.33
C GLY A 77 3.24 -11.71 -10.95
N MET A 78 2.40 -10.87 -10.32
CA MET A 78 2.79 -9.52 -9.92
C MET A 78 3.88 -9.54 -8.84
N VAL A 79 3.65 -10.30 -7.78
CA VAL A 79 4.58 -10.43 -6.64
C VAL A 79 5.90 -11.06 -7.10
N GLU A 80 5.82 -12.06 -7.97
CA GLU A 80 6.97 -12.74 -8.58
C GLU A 80 7.81 -11.75 -9.40
N ALA A 81 7.17 -10.93 -10.22
CA ALA A 81 7.85 -9.90 -11.01
C ALA A 81 8.54 -8.86 -10.12
N ILE A 82 7.86 -8.37 -9.08
CA ILE A 82 8.43 -7.40 -8.12
C ILE A 82 9.64 -8.00 -7.40
N LYS A 83 9.58 -9.27 -6.99
CA LYS A 83 10.67 -9.96 -6.30
C LYS A 83 11.85 -10.26 -7.23
N ALA A 84 11.57 -10.63 -8.46
CA ALA A 84 12.61 -10.92 -9.47
C ALA A 84 13.33 -9.64 -9.94
N SER A 85 12.68 -8.48 -9.84
CA SER A 85 13.27 -7.20 -10.19
C SER A 85 14.43 -6.83 -9.24
N PRO A 86 15.58 -6.35 -9.75
CA PRO A 86 16.67 -5.83 -8.93
C PRO A 86 16.37 -4.43 -8.37
N ALA A 87 15.25 -3.80 -8.76
CA ALA A 87 14.84 -2.48 -8.29
C ALA A 87 14.77 -2.40 -6.77
N LEU A 88 14.98 -1.21 -6.22
CA LEU A 88 14.57 -0.92 -4.85
C LEU A 88 13.04 -0.97 -4.74
N LYS A 89 12.50 -1.52 -3.64
CA LYS A 89 11.07 -1.58 -3.38
C LYS A 89 10.70 -0.68 -2.22
N LEU A 90 9.91 0.35 -2.52
CA LEU A 90 9.45 1.34 -1.56
C LEU A 90 7.94 1.21 -1.33
N LEU A 91 7.53 1.05 -0.09
CA LEU A 91 6.16 1.34 0.33
C LEU A 91 6.05 2.80 0.77
N VAL A 92 5.11 3.56 0.21
CA VAL A 92 4.70 4.86 0.75
C VAL A 92 3.46 4.64 1.60
N CYS A 93 3.61 4.71 2.92
CA CYS A 93 2.51 4.47 3.84
C CYS A 93 1.50 5.63 3.82
N ASN A 94 0.22 5.33 4.02
CA ASN A 94 -0.83 6.34 4.07
C ASN A 94 -0.65 7.28 5.28
N LEU A 95 -1.16 8.50 5.16
CA LEU A 95 -1.14 9.49 6.26
C LEU A 95 -2.32 9.35 7.21
N ALA A 96 -3.44 8.86 6.69
CA ALA A 96 -4.72 8.81 7.36
C ALA A 96 -5.37 7.44 7.18
N SER A 97 -6.14 7.02 8.17
CA SER A 97 -6.98 5.84 8.06
C SER A 97 -8.10 6.09 7.04
N GLN A 98 -8.53 5.01 6.41
CA GLN A 98 -9.66 5.00 5.51
C GLN A 98 -10.82 4.29 6.18
N HIS A 99 -11.92 5.02 6.35
CA HIS A 99 -13.10 4.51 7.03
C HIS A 99 -13.62 3.23 6.33
N GLY A 100 -13.88 2.19 7.13
CA GLY A 100 -14.31 0.88 6.64
C GLY A 100 -13.18 -0.01 6.10
N GLU A 101 -11.94 0.50 6.02
CA GLU A 101 -10.79 -0.26 5.55
C GLU A 101 -9.69 -0.38 6.61
N THR A 102 -9.18 0.76 7.11
CA THR A 102 -7.95 0.81 7.93
C THR A 102 -8.14 1.59 9.23
N ASP A 103 -9.36 1.60 9.76
CA ASP A 103 -9.68 2.23 11.04
C ASP A 103 -8.77 1.68 12.17
N GLY A 104 -8.04 2.58 12.82
CA GLY A 104 -7.12 2.25 13.92
C GLY A 104 -5.78 1.62 13.49
N TYR A 105 -5.48 1.55 12.19
CA TYR A 105 -4.23 0.94 11.72
C TYR A 105 -3.02 1.86 11.94
N GLY A 106 -1.95 1.28 12.49
CA GLY A 106 -0.60 1.85 12.45
C GLY A 106 0.18 1.39 11.21
N VAL A 107 1.43 1.83 11.07
CA VAL A 107 2.28 1.41 9.95
C VAL A 107 2.54 -0.10 9.95
N ASP A 108 2.75 -0.70 11.13
CA ASP A 108 2.92 -2.15 11.29
C ASP A 108 1.74 -2.95 10.73
N ASP A 109 0.51 -2.47 10.92
CA ASP A 109 -0.69 -3.13 10.39
C ASP A 109 -0.70 -3.18 8.86
N TYR A 110 -0.26 -2.10 8.19
CA TYR A 110 -0.15 -2.09 6.72
C TYR A 110 0.85 -3.14 6.24
N LEU A 111 2.03 -3.20 6.86
CA LEU A 111 3.06 -4.18 6.50
C LEU A 111 2.60 -5.61 6.75
N ARG A 112 2.01 -5.85 7.93
CA ARG A 112 1.47 -7.15 8.32
C ARG A 112 0.37 -7.61 7.36
N VAL A 113 -0.61 -6.75 7.08
CA VAL A 113 -1.72 -7.09 6.17
C VAL A 113 -1.22 -7.36 4.75
N ILE A 114 -0.28 -6.57 4.22
CA ILE A 114 0.30 -6.85 2.90
C ILE A 114 1.00 -8.20 2.90
N ARG A 115 1.88 -8.45 3.89
CA ARG A 115 2.61 -9.71 4.05
C ARG A 115 1.67 -10.91 4.13
N GLU A 116 0.58 -10.81 4.90
CA GLU A 116 -0.43 -11.86 5.05
C GLU A 116 -1.14 -12.17 3.72
N HIS A 117 -1.42 -11.16 2.89
CA HIS A 117 -2.13 -11.35 1.61
C HIS A 117 -1.24 -11.89 0.49
N VAL A 118 0.03 -11.51 0.46
CA VAL A 118 0.96 -11.88 -0.63
C VAL A 118 1.97 -12.95 -0.23
N ALA A 119 1.93 -13.41 1.02
CA ALA A 119 2.84 -14.38 1.61
C ALA A 119 4.34 -14.06 1.37
N SER A 120 4.71 -12.77 1.37
CA SER A 120 6.07 -12.33 1.08
C SER A 120 6.40 -11.00 1.75
N ASN A 121 7.69 -10.83 2.10
CA ASN A 121 8.28 -9.53 2.35
C ASN A 121 8.68 -8.91 1.01
N LEU A 122 8.18 -7.71 0.70
CA LEU A 122 8.40 -7.07 -0.59
C LEU A 122 9.28 -5.83 -0.51
N PHE A 123 9.36 -5.18 0.66
CA PHE A 123 9.83 -3.81 0.76
C PHE A 123 11.24 -3.75 1.32
N ASP A 124 12.11 -2.99 0.63
CA ASP A 124 13.41 -2.59 1.16
C ASP A 124 13.25 -1.33 2.03
N PHE A 125 12.32 -0.45 1.65
CA PHE A 125 12.06 0.82 2.32
C PHE A 125 10.58 1.02 2.61
N VAL A 126 10.30 1.69 3.73
CA VAL A 126 8.96 2.21 4.07
C VAL A 126 9.07 3.69 4.40
N LEU A 127 8.41 4.53 3.60
CA LEU A 127 8.31 5.96 3.86
C LEU A 127 7.09 6.23 4.73
N VAL A 128 7.33 6.91 5.85
CA VAL A 128 6.31 7.31 6.83
C VAL A 128 6.37 8.81 7.06
N ASN A 129 5.22 9.42 7.32
CA ASN A 129 5.18 10.83 7.65
C ASN A 129 5.69 11.08 9.07
N SER A 130 6.56 12.08 9.22
CA SER A 130 7.10 12.51 10.51
C SER A 130 6.46 13.80 11.03
N ASN A 131 5.61 14.46 10.24
CA ASN A 131 4.96 15.71 10.63
C ASN A 131 3.51 15.46 11.07
N HIS A 132 3.32 15.32 12.38
CA HIS A 132 2.01 15.05 12.98
C HIS A 132 1.28 16.33 13.43
N SER A 133 1.85 17.51 13.19
CA SER A 133 1.23 18.80 13.55
C SER A 133 -0.03 19.12 12.76
N HIS A 134 -0.28 18.38 11.67
CA HIS A 134 -1.48 18.49 10.86
C HIS A 134 -2.26 17.17 10.92
N THR A 135 -3.47 17.21 11.46
CA THR A 135 -4.32 16.02 11.61
C THR A 135 -5.33 15.91 10.47
N PRO A 136 -5.57 14.71 9.92
CA PRO A 136 -6.69 14.44 9.02
C PRO A 136 -8.03 14.88 9.64
N SER A 137 -8.97 15.24 8.78
CA SER A 137 -10.34 15.63 9.17
C SER A 137 -11.36 14.58 8.73
N GLY A 138 -12.65 14.78 9.03
CA GLY A 138 -13.71 13.90 8.54
C GLY A 138 -13.77 12.52 9.23
N GLY A 139 -13.33 12.43 10.48
CA GLY A 139 -13.36 11.18 11.26
C GLY A 139 -12.20 10.22 10.98
N GLN A 140 -11.26 10.59 10.11
CA GLN A 140 -10.04 9.83 9.87
C GLN A 140 -9.06 9.99 11.04
N SER A 141 -8.35 8.92 11.35
CA SER A 141 -7.25 8.91 12.31
C SER A 141 -5.91 9.04 11.59
N GLN A 142 -4.88 9.57 12.25
CA GLN A 142 -3.52 9.54 11.70
C GLN A 142 -3.01 8.10 11.70
N VAL A 143 -2.38 7.69 10.60
CA VAL A 143 -1.56 6.48 10.58
C VAL A 143 -0.23 6.84 11.24
N VAL A 144 0.04 6.21 12.37
CA VAL A 144 1.22 6.51 13.19
C VAL A 144 2.27 5.42 13.00
N PHE A 145 3.51 5.85 12.78
CA PHE A 145 4.70 5.00 12.88
C PHE A 145 5.25 5.10 14.30
N LYS A 146 5.52 3.96 14.93
CA LYS A 146 6.19 3.92 16.22
C LYS A 146 7.61 3.37 16.04
N PRO A 147 8.60 3.85 16.81
CA PRO A 147 9.96 3.30 16.74
C PRO A 147 10.05 1.79 17.00
N GLU A 148 9.13 1.24 17.80
CA GLU A 148 9.01 -0.20 18.06
C GLU A 148 8.66 -1.01 16.81
N ASP A 149 7.96 -0.41 15.83
CA ASP A 149 7.63 -1.04 14.55
C ASP A 149 8.91 -1.35 13.74
N ALA A 150 9.99 -0.57 13.91
CA ALA A 150 11.25 -0.87 13.24
C ALA A 150 11.91 -2.16 13.75
N ALA A 151 11.64 -2.54 15.01
CA ALA A 151 12.20 -3.76 15.59
C ALA A 151 11.47 -5.04 15.09
N THR A 152 10.21 -4.92 14.64
CA THR A 152 9.43 -6.04 14.10
C THR A 152 9.70 -6.32 12.62
N HIS A 153 10.34 -5.38 11.91
CA HIS A 153 10.71 -5.48 10.50
C HIS A 153 12.19 -5.13 10.28
N PRO A 154 13.15 -5.90 10.81
CA PRO A 154 14.58 -5.61 10.71
C PRO A 154 15.11 -5.64 9.27
N GLU A 155 14.38 -6.26 8.34
CA GLU A 155 14.68 -6.28 6.91
C GLU A 155 14.33 -4.97 6.20
N VAL A 156 13.54 -4.10 6.83
CA VAL A 156 13.02 -2.86 6.23
C VAL A 156 13.74 -1.63 6.78
N ARG A 157 14.15 -0.73 5.89
CA ARG A 157 14.63 0.60 6.26
C ARG A 157 13.49 1.63 6.26
N PHE A 158 13.09 2.05 7.46
CA PHE A 158 12.09 3.12 7.62
C PHE A 158 12.67 4.50 7.33
N ILE A 159 11.95 5.31 6.56
CA ILE A 159 12.28 6.69 6.21
C ILE A 159 11.17 7.59 6.75
N ALA A 160 11.46 8.28 7.85
CA ALA A 160 10.58 9.29 8.40
C ALA A 160 10.88 10.67 7.76
N ALA A 161 9.87 11.32 7.19
CA ALA A 161 10.00 12.66 6.61
C ALA A 161 8.67 13.45 6.65
N ASP A 162 8.75 14.78 6.65
CA ASP A 162 7.57 15.62 6.44
C ASP A 162 7.11 15.51 4.99
N VAL A 163 6.00 14.81 4.79
CA VAL A 163 5.39 14.61 3.46
C VAL A 163 3.90 14.96 3.46
N VAL A 164 3.39 15.57 4.53
CA VAL A 164 1.97 15.96 4.64
C VAL A 164 1.68 17.22 3.85
N ASN A 165 0.54 17.22 3.14
CA ASN A 165 -0.07 18.42 2.59
C ASN A 165 -0.79 19.18 3.70
N VAL A 166 -0.31 20.38 4.03
CA VAL A 166 -0.84 21.17 5.15
C VAL A 166 -2.26 21.68 4.93
N HIS A 167 -2.71 21.76 3.68
CA HIS A 167 -4.07 22.19 3.32
C HIS A 167 -5.06 21.02 3.34
N ILE A 168 -4.59 19.81 3.04
CA ILE A 168 -5.38 18.58 3.09
C ILE A 168 -4.57 17.51 3.84
N PRO A 169 -4.57 17.51 5.18
CA PRO A 169 -3.66 16.68 5.98
C PRO A 169 -3.84 15.16 5.87
N SER A 170 -4.89 14.71 5.18
CA SER A 170 -5.06 13.30 4.80
C SER A 170 -4.25 12.90 3.55
N HIS A 171 -3.68 13.88 2.84
CA HIS A 171 -2.98 13.68 1.57
C HIS A 171 -1.49 14.01 1.69
N HIS A 172 -0.71 13.28 0.90
CA HIS A 172 0.69 13.63 0.68
C HIS A 172 0.80 14.95 -0.08
N ASP A 173 1.79 15.76 0.30
CA ASP A 173 2.28 16.85 -0.55
C ASP A 173 3.14 16.23 -1.66
N PRO A 174 2.77 16.38 -2.95
CA PRO A 174 3.45 15.70 -4.04
C PRO A 174 4.91 16.14 -4.19
N ASP A 175 5.22 17.42 -3.97
CA ASP A 175 6.57 17.95 -4.12
C ASP A 175 7.48 17.52 -2.98
N LYS A 176 6.96 17.50 -1.74
CA LYS A 176 7.69 16.95 -0.59
C LYS A 176 7.95 15.46 -0.79
N LEU A 177 6.92 14.69 -1.15
CA LEU A 177 7.04 13.24 -1.34
C LEU A 177 8.07 12.90 -2.43
N ALA A 178 7.96 13.50 -3.62
CA ALA A 178 8.89 13.26 -4.71
C ALA A 178 10.34 13.62 -4.31
N ARG A 179 10.56 14.75 -3.64
CA ARG A 179 11.88 15.17 -3.17
C ARG A 179 12.48 14.19 -2.17
N VAL A 180 11.66 13.65 -1.26
CA VAL A 180 12.10 12.66 -0.27
C VAL A 180 12.51 11.37 -0.97
N ILE A 181 11.69 10.86 -1.90
CA ILE A 181 11.99 9.64 -2.67
C ILE A 181 13.34 9.80 -3.40
N MET A 182 13.52 10.90 -4.13
CA MET A 182 14.75 11.14 -4.91
C MET A 182 16.00 11.32 -4.06
N ARG A 183 15.89 11.81 -2.81
CA ARG A 183 17.07 12.07 -1.96
C ARG A 183 17.38 10.96 -0.98
N LYS A 184 16.37 10.23 -0.51
CA LYS A 184 16.52 9.27 0.60
C LYS A 184 16.36 7.81 0.19
N VAL A 185 15.82 7.55 -1.00
CA VAL A 185 15.65 6.18 -1.53
C VAL A 185 16.56 5.99 -2.74
N TRP A 186 16.47 6.89 -3.73
CA TRP A 186 17.24 6.75 -4.97
C TRP A 186 18.77 6.83 -4.78
N GLN A 187 19.23 7.61 -3.81
CA GLN A 187 20.65 7.80 -3.51
C GLN A 187 21.17 6.88 -2.39
N ALA A 188 20.37 5.90 -1.96
CA ALA A 188 20.58 5.14 -0.73
C ALA A 188 21.44 3.88 -0.88
#